data_AF-A0A3A3HHS8-F1
#
_entry.id   AF-A0A3A3HHS8-F1
#
_cell.length_a   1.000
_cell.length_b   1.000
_cell.length_c   1.000
_cell.angle_alpha   90.00
_cell.angle_beta   90.00
_cell.angle_gamma   90.00
#
_symmetry.space_group_name_H-M   'P 1'
#
loop_
_entity.id
_entity.type
_entity.pdbx_description
1 polymer ?
#
loop_
_entity_poly.entity_id
_entity_poly.type
_entity_poly.pdbx_seq_one_letter_code
_entity_poly.pdbx_strand_id
1 'polypeptide(L)'
;MNNTTFFAYARRAPFGGRLSTSQVAGMEAILAEAYKRGTPDQHLAYMLATAFHETGGKMQPVEENLNYSAARIRQVWPTRFASVAAAKPYARNPRALANKVYGGRQGNDTKEDGYRFRGRGLPQITFRDNYRKFGIEANPEKALELATAVHILFDGMTKGMFTTARLDQYFGAGKEDPVGARAIVNGTDKATLIAGYYKNFLDSIVAARDVKTKDVVAEAAKPDDVPAGESKSLMAIGSGLVTSGGLAAFTGGPWGFAALALLLAVGGIGLWLVMSGRVEIKRIKEAL
;
A
#
# COMPACT_ATOMS: atom_id res chain seq x y z
N MET A 1 16.61 0.05 -13.60
CA MET A 1 15.59 -0.78 -14.29
C MET A 1 14.79 0.11 -15.24
N ASN A 2 13.99 -0.48 -16.12
CA ASN A 2 13.05 0.27 -16.95
C ASN A 2 11.80 0.67 -16.13
N ASN A 3 11.73 1.93 -15.68
CA ASN A 3 10.61 2.40 -14.86
C ASN A 3 9.25 2.29 -15.57
N THR A 4 9.21 2.43 -16.90
CA THR A 4 7.98 2.25 -17.68
C THR A 4 7.44 0.84 -17.53
N THR A 5 8.30 -0.17 -17.64
CA THR A 5 7.90 -1.58 -17.44
C THR A 5 7.42 -1.82 -16.03
N PHE A 6 8.14 -1.31 -15.02
CA PHE A 6 7.76 -1.44 -13.62
C PHE A 6 6.33 -0.91 -13.38
N PHE A 7 6.05 0.33 -13.80
CA PHE A 7 4.73 0.93 -13.60
C PHE A 7 3.63 0.27 -14.43
N ALA A 8 3.95 -0.26 -15.62
CA ALA A 8 2.98 -1.02 -16.41
C ALA A 8 2.50 -2.30 -15.70
N TYR A 9 3.42 -3.01 -15.04
CA TYR A 9 3.10 -4.21 -14.27
C TYR A 9 2.41 -3.87 -12.95
N ALA A 10 2.97 -2.91 -12.19
CA ALA A 10 2.39 -2.47 -10.93
C ALA A 10 0.95 -1.94 -11.11
N ARG A 11 0.68 -1.19 -12.20
CA ARG A 11 -0.67 -0.71 -12.51
C ARG A 11 -1.69 -1.86 -12.52
N ARG A 12 -1.37 -3.00 -13.13
CA ARG A 12 -2.28 -4.16 -13.22
C ARG A 12 -2.53 -4.75 -11.84
N ALA A 13 -1.47 -5.02 -11.09
CA ALA A 13 -1.54 -5.47 -9.71
C ALA A 13 -0.33 -4.94 -8.93
N PRO A 14 -0.52 -4.42 -7.69
CA PRO A 14 -1.74 -4.50 -6.88
C PRO A 14 -2.76 -3.37 -7.10
N PHE A 15 -2.54 -2.46 -8.05
CA PHE A 15 -3.35 -1.23 -8.15
C PHE A 15 -4.66 -1.34 -8.95
N GLY A 16 -4.95 -2.50 -9.56
CA GLY A 16 -6.27 -2.74 -10.17
C GLY A 16 -6.54 -1.97 -11.46
N GLY A 17 -5.49 -1.63 -12.20
CA GLY A 17 -5.56 -1.09 -13.55
C GLY A 17 -5.40 0.43 -13.67
N ARG A 18 -5.13 1.17 -12.59
CA ARG A 18 -4.88 2.62 -12.61
C ARG A 18 -3.82 3.04 -11.61
N LEU A 19 -3.09 4.11 -11.91
CA LEU A 19 -2.16 4.74 -10.97
C LEU A 19 -2.41 6.25 -10.92
N SER A 20 -2.47 6.82 -9.73
CA SER A 20 -2.50 8.27 -9.54
C SER A 20 -1.11 8.88 -9.55
N THR A 21 -1.02 10.18 -9.77
CA THR A 21 0.25 10.93 -9.76
C THR A 21 0.95 10.79 -8.41
N SER A 22 0.17 10.85 -7.33
CA SER A 22 0.69 10.64 -5.98
C SER A 22 1.24 9.23 -5.76
N GLN A 23 0.60 8.20 -6.33
CA GLN A 23 1.07 6.83 -6.21
C GLN A 23 2.40 6.63 -6.96
N VAL A 24 2.50 7.20 -8.17
CA VAL A 24 3.74 7.18 -8.96
C VAL A 24 4.86 7.90 -8.21
N ALA A 25 4.65 9.13 -7.75
CA ALA A 25 5.66 9.89 -7.02
C ALA A 25 6.18 9.17 -5.76
N GLY A 26 5.27 8.53 -5.02
CA GLY A 26 5.62 7.74 -3.83
C GLY A 26 6.48 6.53 -4.15
N MET A 27 6.10 5.77 -5.18
CA MET A 27 6.89 4.65 -5.67
C MET A 27 8.25 5.11 -6.22
N GLU A 28 8.30 6.18 -7.00
CA GLU A 28 9.56 6.74 -7.53
C GLU A 28 10.54 7.11 -6.41
N ALA A 29 10.05 7.71 -5.31
CA ALA A 29 10.89 8.03 -4.17
C ALA A 29 11.49 6.77 -3.51
N ILE A 30 10.69 5.71 -3.37
CA ILE A 30 11.17 4.42 -2.83
C ILE A 30 12.18 3.78 -3.79
N LEU A 31 11.90 3.78 -5.09
CA LEU A 31 12.81 3.25 -6.12
C LEU A 31 14.15 4.01 -6.13
N ALA A 32 14.10 5.34 -6.08
CA ALA A 32 15.28 6.19 -6.06
C ALA A 32 16.19 5.89 -4.86
N GLU A 33 15.61 5.77 -3.66
CA GLU A 33 16.38 5.41 -2.46
C GLU A 33 16.95 3.99 -2.56
N ALA A 34 16.19 3.03 -3.12
CA ALA A 34 16.68 1.67 -3.35
C ALA A 34 17.89 1.63 -4.27
N TYR A 35 17.87 2.40 -5.37
CA TYR A 35 19.00 2.52 -6.28
C TYR A 35 20.22 3.12 -5.60
N LYS A 36 20.02 4.21 -4.85
CA LYS A 36 21.09 4.87 -4.08
C LYS A 36 21.76 3.93 -3.10
N ARG A 37 21.01 3.01 -2.49
CA ARG A 37 21.50 2.05 -1.49
C ARG A 37 21.95 0.71 -2.06
N GLY A 38 21.81 0.47 -3.37
CA GLY A 38 22.07 -0.85 -3.95
C GLY A 38 21.17 -1.94 -3.36
N THR A 39 19.91 -1.61 -3.07
CA THR A 39 18.98 -2.51 -2.36
C THR A 39 18.62 -3.72 -3.25
N PRO A 40 18.70 -4.96 -2.74
CA PRO A 40 18.28 -6.15 -3.48
C PRO A 40 16.80 -6.09 -3.90
N ASP A 41 16.48 -6.68 -5.05
CA ASP A 41 15.13 -6.59 -5.62
C ASP A 41 14.05 -7.19 -4.68
N GLN A 42 14.35 -8.28 -3.96
CA GLN A 42 13.46 -8.86 -2.94
C GLN A 42 13.21 -7.88 -1.78
N HIS A 43 14.25 -7.19 -1.30
CA HIS A 43 14.10 -6.20 -0.24
C HIS A 43 13.22 -5.03 -0.69
N LEU A 44 13.46 -4.54 -1.91
CA LEU A 44 12.67 -3.47 -2.52
C LEU A 44 11.21 -3.86 -2.71
N ALA A 45 10.94 -5.06 -3.23
CA ALA A 45 9.59 -5.58 -3.40
C ALA A 45 8.84 -5.61 -2.06
N TYR A 46 9.51 -6.02 -0.97
CA TYR A 46 8.89 -6.11 0.35
C TYR A 46 8.65 -4.74 0.99
N MET A 47 9.55 -3.77 0.76
CA MET A 47 9.37 -2.37 1.16
C MET A 47 8.17 -1.73 0.44
N LEU A 48 8.04 -1.94 -0.87
CA LEU A 48 6.88 -1.46 -1.65
C LEU A 48 5.58 -2.10 -1.18
N ALA A 49 5.58 -3.41 -0.94
CA ALA A 49 4.43 -4.13 -0.41
C ALA A 49 3.98 -3.62 0.97
N THR A 50 4.94 -3.33 1.85
CA THR A 50 4.70 -2.75 3.16
C THR A 50 4.10 -1.35 3.01
N ALA A 51 4.74 -0.47 2.24
CA ALA A 51 4.22 0.88 2.00
C ALA A 51 2.82 0.86 1.39
N PHE A 52 2.54 -0.05 0.46
CA PHE A 52 1.22 -0.23 -0.13
C PHE A 52 0.19 -0.63 0.92
N HIS A 53 0.49 -1.63 1.75
CA HIS A 53 -0.44 -2.10 2.77
C HIS A 53 -0.74 -1.03 3.83
N GLU A 54 0.30 -0.46 4.41
CA GLU A 54 0.19 0.47 5.56
C GLU A 54 -0.45 1.81 5.16
N THR A 55 -0.36 2.20 3.89
CA THR A 55 -0.97 3.45 3.38
C THR A 55 -2.34 3.25 2.73
N GLY A 56 -2.86 2.01 2.71
CA GLY A 56 -4.09 1.67 2.01
C GLY A 56 -4.00 1.90 0.49
N GLY A 57 -2.83 1.64 -0.08
CA GLY A 57 -2.52 1.80 -1.51
C GLY A 57 -2.23 3.22 -1.96
N LYS A 58 -2.20 4.21 -1.06
CA LYS A 58 -1.89 5.61 -1.42
C LYS A 58 -0.45 5.81 -1.85
N MET A 59 0.47 4.97 -1.36
CA MET A 59 1.93 5.12 -1.53
C MET A 59 2.47 6.49 -1.10
N GLN A 60 1.75 7.18 -0.22
CA GLN A 60 2.14 8.45 0.38
C GLN A 60 2.14 8.27 1.89
N PRO A 61 3.02 8.97 2.63
CA PRO A 61 2.98 8.91 4.08
C PRO A 61 1.62 9.40 4.59
N VAL A 62 1.02 8.63 5.49
CA VAL A 62 -0.31 8.92 6.05
C VAL A 62 -0.20 9.18 7.54
N GLU A 63 -1.19 9.88 8.09
CA GLU A 63 -1.37 10.05 9.53
C GLU A 63 -2.65 9.32 9.96
N GLU A 64 -2.62 8.65 11.11
CA GLU A 64 -3.85 8.10 11.69
C GLU A 64 -4.80 9.22 12.15
N ASN A 65 -6.07 9.14 11.73
CA ASN A 65 -7.06 10.18 12.04
C ASN A 65 -7.74 10.00 13.41
N LEU A 66 -7.76 8.77 13.94
CA LEU A 66 -8.39 8.38 15.22
C LEU A 66 -9.82 8.91 15.43
N ASN A 67 -10.56 9.16 14.34
CA ASN A 67 -11.87 9.79 14.39
C ASN A 67 -13.00 8.76 14.34
N TYR A 68 -13.22 8.05 15.45
CA TYR A 68 -14.16 6.93 15.53
C TYR A 68 -15.41 7.24 16.34
N SER A 69 -16.52 6.55 16.04
CA SER A 69 -17.68 6.49 16.94
C SER A 69 -17.36 5.64 18.18
N ALA A 70 -18.07 5.85 19.28
CA ALA A 70 -17.88 5.05 20.51
C ALA A 70 -18.02 3.54 20.25
N ALA A 71 -18.99 3.14 19.42
CA ALA A 71 -19.19 1.75 19.02
C ALA A 71 -17.97 1.20 18.29
N ARG A 72 -17.41 1.96 17.34
CA ARG A 72 -16.22 1.56 16.60
C ARG A 72 -14.97 1.52 17.49
N ILE A 73 -14.80 2.47 18.41
CA ILE A 73 -13.70 2.45 19.40
C ILE A 73 -13.73 1.16 20.21
N ARG A 74 -14.90 0.75 20.71
CA ARG A 74 -15.05 -0.51 21.46
C ARG A 74 -14.76 -1.75 20.61
N GLN A 75 -15.03 -1.72 19.31
CA GLN A 75 -14.70 -2.82 18.40
C GLN A 75 -13.19 -2.92 18.12
N VAL A 76 -12.52 -1.78 17.93
CA VAL A 76 -11.09 -1.72 17.58
C VAL A 76 -10.20 -2.01 18.81
N TRP A 77 -10.57 -1.50 20.00
CA TRP A 77 -9.81 -1.71 21.24
C TRP A 77 -10.65 -2.36 22.35
N PRO A 78 -11.08 -3.62 22.16
CA PRO A 78 -11.97 -4.30 23.09
C PRO A 78 -11.36 -4.49 24.50
N THR A 79 -10.04 -4.54 24.59
CA THR A 79 -9.30 -4.70 25.85
C THR A 79 -9.00 -3.36 26.55
N ARG A 80 -9.17 -2.23 25.87
CA ARG A 80 -8.95 -0.88 26.44
C ARG A 80 -10.24 -0.21 26.88
N PHE A 81 -11.36 -0.61 26.28
CA PHE A 81 -12.69 -0.09 26.59
C PHE A 81 -13.60 -1.27 26.91
N ALA A 82 -14.10 -1.35 28.15
CA ALA A 82 -14.96 -2.45 28.56
C ALA A 82 -16.32 -2.43 27.82
N SER A 83 -16.85 -1.24 27.53
CA SER A 83 -18.16 -1.03 26.91
C SER A 83 -18.17 0.17 25.96
N VAL A 84 -19.23 0.30 25.16
CA VAL A 84 -19.46 1.50 24.33
C VAL A 84 -19.60 2.75 25.21
N ALA A 85 -20.20 2.64 26.39
CA ALA A 85 -20.32 3.75 27.34
C ALA A 85 -18.94 4.24 27.81
N ALA A 86 -18.01 3.32 28.11
CA ALA A 86 -16.63 3.67 28.47
C ALA A 86 -15.85 4.34 27.33
N ALA A 87 -16.21 4.05 26.07
CA ALA A 87 -15.61 4.67 24.89
C ALA A 87 -16.22 6.04 24.53
N LYS A 88 -17.40 6.38 25.08
CA LYS A 88 -18.15 7.60 24.73
C LYS A 88 -17.34 8.91 24.90
N PRO A 89 -16.51 9.10 25.95
CA PRO A 89 -15.70 10.32 26.08
C PRO A 89 -14.64 10.52 24.98
N TYR A 90 -14.29 9.45 24.25
CA TYR A 90 -13.25 9.44 23.23
C TYR A 90 -13.81 9.46 21.81
N ALA A 91 -15.14 9.34 21.66
CA ALA A 91 -15.80 9.33 20.38
C ALA A 91 -15.65 10.68 19.68
N ARG A 92 -15.26 10.65 18.40
CA ARG A 92 -14.97 11.85 17.60
C ARG A 92 -13.98 12.81 18.27
N ASN A 93 -13.12 12.29 19.15
CA ASN A 93 -12.08 13.04 19.84
C ASN A 93 -10.72 12.35 19.67
N PRO A 94 -10.06 12.53 18.51
CA PRO A 94 -8.79 11.89 18.19
C PRO A 94 -7.71 12.09 19.24
N ARG A 95 -7.61 13.30 19.81
CA ARG A 95 -6.59 13.65 20.80
C ARG A 95 -6.76 12.89 22.09
N ALA A 96 -7.97 12.89 22.66
CA ALA A 96 -8.26 12.13 23.86
C ALA A 96 -8.09 10.62 23.61
N LEU A 97 -8.52 10.12 22.45
CA LEU A 97 -8.40 8.71 22.09
C LEU A 97 -6.93 8.27 21.99
N ALA A 98 -6.11 9.04 21.28
CA ALA A 98 -4.68 8.75 21.13
C ALA A 98 -3.96 8.72 22.49
N ASN A 99 -4.21 9.72 23.34
CA ASN A 99 -3.64 9.80 24.68
C ASN A 99 -4.07 8.60 25.54
N LYS A 100 -5.31 8.11 25.39
CA LYS A 100 -5.81 6.92 26.10
C LYS A 100 -5.19 5.61 25.60
N VAL A 101 -5.02 5.45 24.29
CA VAL A 101 -4.57 4.18 23.69
C VAL A 101 -3.05 4.02 23.73
N TYR A 102 -2.31 5.13 23.59
CA TYR A 102 -0.85 5.12 23.46
C TYR A 102 -0.09 5.74 24.64
N GLY A 103 -0.74 6.44 25.56
CA GLY A 103 -0.08 7.05 26.73
C GLY A 103 0.50 6.01 27.69
N GLY A 104 1.60 6.38 28.37
CA GLY A 104 2.29 5.57 29.38
C GLY A 104 3.08 4.37 28.82
N ARG A 105 3.46 4.41 27.54
CA ARG A 105 4.06 3.26 26.83
C ARG A 105 5.14 3.74 25.87
N GLN A 106 6.25 3.00 25.77
CA GLN A 106 7.29 3.20 24.75
C GLN A 106 7.74 4.69 24.64
N GLY A 107 8.05 5.26 25.81
CA GLY A 107 8.50 6.65 25.98
C GLY A 107 7.39 7.70 26.00
N ASN A 108 6.13 7.34 25.78
CA ASN A 108 5.02 8.29 25.94
C ASN A 108 4.75 8.56 27.42
N ASP A 109 5.45 9.54 28.01
CA ASP A 109 5.46 9.80 29.44
C ASP A 109 4.67 11.06 29.85
N THR A 110 4.25 11.87 28.87
CA THR A 110 3.40 13.04 29.11
C THR A 110 1.95 12.80 28.71
N LYS A 111 1.07 13.66 29.24
CA LYS A 111 -0.39 13.62 28.99
C LYS A 111 -0.76 13.68 27.50
N GLU A 112 0.10 14.30 26.69
CA GLU A 112 -0.14 14.60 25.28
C GLU A 112 0.64 13.71 24.31
N ASP A 113 1.49 12.83 24.82
CA ASP A 113 2.41 12.06 23.99
C ASP A 113 1.71 11.05 23.10
N GLY A 114 0.60 10.48 23.56
CA GLY A 114 -0.15 9.52 22.75
C GLY A 114 -0.64 10.17 21.46
N TYR A 115 -1.13 11.40 21.51
CA TYR A 115 -1.52 12.17 20.33
C TYR A 115 -0.31 12.71 19.57
N ARG A 116 0.69 13.25 20.26
CA ARG A 116 1.90 13.81 19.64
C ARG A 116 2.65 12.77 18.80
N PHE A 117 2.79 11.55 19.30
CA PHE A 117 3.53 10.44 18.68
C PHE A 117 2.61 9.33 18.14
N ARG A 118 1.43 9.72 17.63
CA ARG A 118 0.50 8.85 16.90
C ARG A 118 1.09 8.36 15.57
N GLY A 119 0.51 7.34 14.97
CA GLY A 119 0.89 6.69 13.71
C GLY A 119 1.08 7.67 12.54
N ARG A 120 2.29 7.68 11.97
CA ARG A 120 2.64 8.45 10.77
C ARG A 120 3.58 7.73 9.82
N GLY A 121 3.60 8.19 8.58
CA GLY A 121 4.58 7.81 7.57
C GLY A 121 4.17 6.58 6.78
N LEU A 122 5.07 6.12 5.90
CA LEU A 122 4.86 4.92 5.08
C LEU A 122 4.69 3.65 5.92
N PRO A 123 5.48 3.40 7.00
CA PRO A 123 5.32 2.21 7.83
C PRO A 123 4.50 2.44 9.12
N GLN A 124 3.82 3.59 9.26
CA GLN A 124 3.00 3.93 10.44
C GLN A 124 3.75 3.84 11.80
N ILE A 125 4.89 4.54 11.93
CA ILE A 125 5.60 4.59 13.23
C ILE A 125 4.75 5.27 14.30
N THR A 126 4.75 4.69 15.50
CA THR A 126 3.99 5.15 16.67
C THR A 126 4.89 5.12 17.91
N PHE A 127 4.55 5.89 18.95
CA PHE A 127 5.26 6.05 20.22
C PHE A 127 6.57 6.86 20.17
N ARG A 128 6.81 7.67 21.21
CA ARG A 128 7.94 8.60 21.32
C ARG A 128 9.28 7.93 21.03
N ASP A 129 9.51 6.73 21.55
CA ASP A 129 10.79 6.03 21.36
C ASP A 129 11.10 5.78 19.88
N ASN A 130 10.10 5.45 19.06
CA ASN A 130 10.32 5.25 17.62
C ASN A 130 10.62 6.58 16.92
N TYR A 131 9.91 7.66 17.25
CA TYR A 131 10.22 8.98 16.73
C TYR A 131 11.63 9.44 17.12
N ARG A 132 12.09 9.10 18.33
CA ARG A 132 13.46 9.35 18.79
C ARG A 132 14.50 8.57 17.99
N LYS A 133 14.26 7.27 17.73
CA LYS A 133 15.16 6.42 16.91
C LYS A 133 15.43 7.02 15.53
N PHE A 134 14.46 7.71 14.94
CA PHE A 134 14.59 8.37 13.64
C PHE A 134 14.98 9.85 13.71
N GLY A 135 15.31 10.37 14.90
CA GLY A 135 15.79 11.75 15.07
C GLY A 135 14.71 12.82 14.85
N ILE A 136 13.43 12.45 14.92
CA ILE A 136 12.30 13.35 14.66
C ILE A 136 11.38 13.54 15.87
N GLU A 137 11.83 13.19 17.07
CA GLU A 137 11.06 13.38 18.32
C GLU A 137 10.63 14.84 18.54
N ALA A 138 11.52 15.79 18.23
CA ALA A 138 11.22 17.21 18.34
C ALA A 138 10.11 17.66 17.37
N ASN A 139 10.08 17.08 16.16
CA ASN A 139 9.26 17.47 15.02
C ASN A 139 8.60 16.22 14.38
N PRO A 140 7.66 15.55 15.07
CA PRO A 140 7.13 14.25 14.65
C PRO A 140 6.36 14.31 13.31
N GLU A 141 5.81 15.46 12.95
CA GLU A 141 5.17 15.71 11.66
C GLU A 141 6.10 15.50 10.46
N LYS A 142 7.43 15.55 10.64
CA LYS A 142 8.39 15.20 9.58
C LYS A 142 8.21 13.78 9.05
N ALA A 143 7.61 12.87 9.81
CA ALA A 143 7.24 11.54 9.30
C ALA A 143 6.23 11.59 8.14
N LEU A 144 5.58 12.73 7.89
CA LEU A 144 4.70 12.97 6.74
C LEU A 144 5.40 13.59 5.52
N GLU A 145 6.67 13.95 5.65
CA GLU A 145 7.50 14.33 4.51
C GLU A 145 7.95 13.06 3.79
N LEU A 146 7.73 12.97 2.48
CA LEU A 146 8.00 11.74 1.71
C LEU A 146 9.45 11.27 1.84
N ALA A 147 10.44 12.18 1.79
CA ALA A 147 11.85 11.83 1.94
C ALA A 147 12.15 11.22 3.32
N THR A 148 11.66 11.84 4.39
CA THR A 148 11.80 11.34 5.76
C THR A 148 11.08 9.99 5.93
N ALA A 149 9.88 9.84 5.37
CA ALA A 149 9.13 8.60 5.44
C ALA A 149 9.80 7.44 4.70
N VAL A 150 10.45 7.71 3.57
CA VAL A 150 11.27 6.73 2.84
C VAL A 150 12.49 6.35 3.68
N HIS A 151 13.19 7.32 4.30
CA HIS A 151 14.29 7.01 5.21
C HIS A 151 13.85 6.12 6.39
N ILE A 152 12.71 6.42 7.00
CA ILE A 152 12.12 5.61 8.07
C ILE A 152 11.85 4.17 7.59
N LEU A 153 11.25 4.02 6.40
CA LEU A 153 10.96 2.70 5.82
C LEU A 153 12.25 1.89 5.62
N PHE A 154 13.25 2.47 4.96
CA PHE A 154 14.49 1.76 4.65
C PHE A 154 15.30 1.44 5.90
N ASP A 155 15.56 2.42 6.76
CA ASP A 155 16.36 2.21 7.98
C ASP A 155 15.63 1.28 8.95
N GLY A 156 14.32 1.43 9.09
CA GLY A 156 13.51 0.56 9.93
C GLY A 156 13.58 -0.90 9.54
N MET A 157 13.47 -1.20 8.24
CA MET A 157 13.45 -2.58 7.74
C MET A 157 14.84 -3.20 7.55
N THR A 158 15.87 -2.39 7.30
CA THR A 158 17.24 -2.90 7.12
C THR A 158 18.01 -3.01 8.43
N LYS A 159 17.76 -2.11 9.39
CA LYS A 159 18.46 -2.09 10.68
C LYS A 159 17.63 -2.66 11.83
N GLY A 160 16.38 -3.05 11.58
CA GLY A 160 15.48 -3.64 12.57
C GLY A 160 15.01 -2.64 13.63
N MET A 161 14.82 -1.37 13.25
CA MET A 161 14.54 -0.30 14.21
C MET A 161 13.08 -0.30 14.70
N PHE A 162 12.18 -1.00 14.00
CA PHE A 162 10.77 -1.13 14.42
C PHE A 162 10.59 -2.17 15.53
N THR A 163 10.99 -3.43 15.26
CA THR A 163 10.96 -4.53 16.22
C THR A 163 12.39 -4.87 16.66
N THR A 164 13.05 -5.69 15.86
CA THR A 164 14.46 -6.12 15.84
C THR A 164 14.72 -6.95 14.57
N ALA A 165 13.66 -7.47 13.95
CA ALA A 165 13.72 -8.26 12.73
C ALA A 165 14.14 -7.40 11.53
N ARG A 166 14.87 -7.99 10.59
CA ARG A 166 15.51 -7.30 9.46
C ARG A 166 15.28 -8.05 8.15
N LEU A 167 15.31 -7.33 7.03
CA LEU A 167 15.13 -7.92 5.70
C LEU A 167 16.11 -9.07 5.39
N ASP A 168 17.38 -8.93 5.77
CA ASP A 168 18.44 -9.93 5.53
C ASP A 168 18.21 -11.25 6.27
N GLN A 169 17.33 -11.27 7.28
CA GLN A 169 16.93 -12.48 7.97
C GLN A 169 15.88 -13.28 7.21
N TYR A 170 15.16 -12.67 6.26
CA TYR A 170 14.04 -13.29 5.52
C TYR A 170 14.31 -13.43 4.02
N PHE A 171 15.23 -12.64 3.48
CA PHE A 171 15.56 -12.61 2.06
C PHE A 171 17.07 -12.71 1.84
N GLY A 172 17.49 -13.43 0.80
CA GLY A 172 18.90 -13.62 0.43
C GLY A 172 19.45 -15.01 0.79
N ALA A 173 20.61 -15.36 0.22
CA ALA A 173 21.26 -16.66 0.41
C ALA A 173 20.36 -17.89 0.11
N GLY A 174 19.51 -17.77 -0.92
CA GLY A 174 18.52 -18.81 -1.27
C GLY A 174 17.26 -18.81 -0.40
N LYS A 175 17.15 -17.91 0.57
CA LYS A 175 15.96 -17.70 1.39
C LYS A 175 15.03 -16.65 0.78
N GLU A 176 13.74 -16.95 0.79
CA GLU A 176 12.67 -16.02 0.44
C GLU A 176 11.44 -16.32 1.31
N ASP A 177 11.28 -15.54 2.39
CA ASP A 177 10.18 -15.71 3.35
C ASP A 177 9.38 -14.41 3.54
N PRO A 178 8.56 -14.01 2.56
CA PRO A 178 7.77 -12.79 2.65
C PRO A 178 6.63 -12.87 3.68
N VAL A 179 6.22 -14.08 4.10
CA VAL A 179 5.22 -14.26 5.15
C VAL A 179 5.85 -13.98 6.52
N GLY A 180 6.98 -14.61 6.82
CA GLY A 180 7.71 -14.37 8.06
C GLY A 180 8.25 -12.95 8.19
N ALA A 181 8.59 -12.31 7.07
CA ALA A 181 9.07 -10.92 7.03
C ALA A 181 8.08 -9.91 7.64
N ARG A 182 6.81 -10.27 7.88
CA ARG A 182 5.86 -9.37 8.56
C ARG A 182 6.35 -8.94 9.95
N ALA A 183 7.11 -9.81 10.61
CA ALA A 183 7.81 -9.61 11.88
C ALA A 183 8.66 -8.32 11.93
N ILE A 184 9.11 -7.82 10.77
CA ILE A 184 9.92 -6.60 10.66
C ILE A 184 9.13 -5.37 11.13
N VAL A 185 7.85 -5.28 10.76
CA VAL A 185 7.02 -4.08 11.03
C VAL A 185 6.03 -4.34 12.15
N ASN A 186 5.43 -5.53 12.20
CA ASN A 186 4.46 -5.94 13.19
C ASN A 186 4.61 -7.44 13.49
N GLY A 187 3.68 -8.08 14.19
CA GLY A 187 3.67 -9.54 14.38
C GLY A 187 3.38 -10.31 13.08
N THR A 188 2.34 -11.13 13.05
CA THR A 188 1.96 -11.93 11.87
C THR A 188 0.67 -11.46 11.19
N ASP A 189 0.09 -10.35 11.65
CA ASP A 189 -1.16 -9.83 11.09
C ASP A 189 -0.99 -9.44 9.61
N LYS A 190 -1.94 -9.88 8.79
CA LYS A 190 -1.97 -9.70 7.32
C LYS A 190 -0.74 -10.22 6.57
N ALA A 191 0.08 -11.07 7.18
CA ALA A 191 1.33 -11.57 6.58
C ALA A 191 1.14 -12.16 5.18
N THR A 192 0.17 -13.06 4.99
CA THR A 192 -0.14 -13.67 3.69
C THR A 192 -0.60 -12.64 2.65
N LEU A 193 -1.37 -11.64 3.06
CA LEU A 193 -1.84 -10.59 2.16
C LEU A 193 -0.67 -9.72 1.66
N ILE A 194 0.22 -9.33 2.58
CA ILE A 194 1.41 -8.54 2.28
C ILE A 194 2.39 -9.36 1.41
N ALA A 195 2.52 -10.66 1.66
CA ALA A 195 3.29 -11.56 0.80
C ALA A 195 2.72 -11.64 -0.65
N GLY A 196 1.39 -11.53 -0.80
CA GLY A 196 0.76 -11.39 -2.11
C GLY A 196 1.15 -10.08 -2.83
N TYR A 197 1.15 -8.95 -2.11
CA TYR A 197 1.63 -7.68 -2.67
C TYR A 197 3.12 -7.72 -3.02
N TYR A 198 3.93 -8.34 -2.16
CA TYR A 198 5.36 -8.58 -2.40
C TYR A 198 5.58 -9.27 -3.75
N LYS A 199 4.85 -10.36 -4.01
CA LYS A 199 4.98 -11.09 -5.28
C LYS A 199 4.68 -10.18 -6.48
N ASN A 200 3.61 -9.39 -6.43
CA ASN A 200 3.25 -8.47 -7.52
C ASN A 200 4.34 -7.44 -7.78
N PHE A 201 4.94 -6.87 -6.72
CA PHE A 201 6.04 -5.92 -6.86
C PHE A 201 7.33 -6.57 -7.33
N LEU A 202 7.65 -7.78 -6.86
CA LEU A 202 8.81 -8.53 -7.33
C LEU A 202 8.69 -8.86 -8.83
N ASP A 203 7.53 -9.36 -9.27
CA ASP A 203 7.24 -9.62 -10.68
C ASP A 203 7.41 -8.33 -11.53
N SER A 204 6.97 -7.19 -10.99
CA SER A 204 7.13 -5.87 -11.64
C SER A 204 8.60 -5.46 -11.77
N ILE A 205 9.41 -5.70 -10.74
CA ILE A 205 10.85 -5.37 -10.73
C ILE A 205 11.61 -6.28 -11.69
N VAL A 206 11.37 -7.60 -11.64
CA VAL A 206 12.01 -8.59 -12.52
C VAL A 206 11.70 -8.28 -13.98
N ALA A 207 10.42 -8.06 -14.33
CA ALA A 207 10.05 -7.66 -15.69
C ALA A 207 10.79 -6.38 -16.14
N ALA A 208 10.96 -5.42 -15.22
CA ALA A 208 11.66 -4.18 -15.52
C ALA A 208 13.19 -4.30 -15.62
N ARG A 209 13.78 -5.41 -15.16
CA ARG A 209 15.19 -5.75 -15.32
C ARG A 209 15.45 -6.54 -16.60
N ASP A 210 14.53 -7.43 -16.97
CA ASP A 210 14.68 -8.35 -18.11
C ASP A 210 14.45 -7.69 -19.48
N VAL A 211 13.73 -6.57 -19.54
CA VAL A 211 13.42 -5.90 -20.82
C VAL A 211 14.63 -5.15 -21.39
N LYS A 212 15.21 -5.70 -22.47
CA LYS A 212 16.00 -4.95 -23.47
C LYS A 212 15.08 -4.09 -24.35
N THR A 213 14.72 -2.91 -23.87
CA THR A 213 14.20 -1.70 -24.57
C THR A 213 13.14 -1.75 -25.68
N LYS A 214 12.54 -2.89 -26.12
CA LYS A 214 11.69 -2.86 -27.34
C LYS A 214 10.16 -2.94 -27.23
N ASP A 215 9.54 -3.42 -26.15
CA ASP A 215 8.10 -3.74 -26.20
C ASP A 215 7.19 -3.14 -25.11
N VAL A 216 7.60 -2.04 -24.46
CA VAL A 216 6.73 -1.38 -23.44
C VAL A 216 6.30 0.01 -23.89
N VAL A 217 4.99 0.20 -24.02
CA VAL A 217 4.38 1.46 -24.43
C VAL A 217 4.56 2.51 -23.32
N ALA A 218 5.22 3.63 -23.63
CA ALA A 218 5.49 4.72 -22.69
C ALA A 218 4.25 5.30 -21.99
N GLU A 219 3.07 5.17 -22.62
CA GLU A 219 1.79 5.60 -22.05
C GLU A 219 1.45 4.86 -20.75
N ALA A 220 1.90 3.61 -20.60
CA ALA A 220 1.71 2.83 -19.38
C ALA A 220 2.61 3.30 -18.21
N ALA A 221 3.49 4.29 -18.37
CA ALA A 221 4.19 4.90 -17.22
C ALA A 221 3.44 6.09 -16.62
N LYS A 222 2.46 6.65 -17.35
CA LYS A 222 1.84 7.91 -16.97
C LYS A 222 0.68 7.70 -15.97
N PRO A 223 0.50 8.59 -14.99
CA PRO A 223 -0.68 8.59 -14.13
C PRO A 223 -2.00 8.76 -14.91
N ASP A 224 -3.07 8.15 -14.39
CA ASP A 224 -4.40 8.07 -15.01
C ASP A 224 -5.43 9.01 -14.35
N ASP A 225 -5.02 10.18 -13.84
CA ASP A 225 -5.86 11.13 -13.06
C ASP A 225 -6.90 11.88 -13.93
N VAL A 226 -7.59 11.18 -14.81
CA VAL A 226 -8.71 11.66 -15.64
C VAL A 226 -10.04 11.00 -15.21
N PRO A 227 -11.20 11.63 -15.44
CA PRO A 227 -12.51 11.00 -15.25
C PRO A 227 -12.58 9.61 -15.90
N ALA A 228 -13.35 8.68 -15.33
CA ALA A 228 -13.35 7.27 -15.76
C ALA A 228 -13.71 7.08 -17.25
N GLY A 229 -14.58 7.93 -17.80
CA GLY A 229 -14.94 7.92 -19.23
C GLY A 229 -13.86 8.46 -20.17
N GLU A 230 -12.83 9.13 -19.64
CA GLU A 230 -11.73 9.74 -20.40
C GLU A 230 -10.41 8.96 -20.21
N SER A 231 -10.42 7.90 -19.39
CA SER A 231 -9.25 7.07 -19.14
C SER A 231 -8.94 6.21 -20.36
N LYS A 232 -7.91 6.61 -21.11
CA LYS A 232 -7.34 5.82 -22.21
C LYS A 232 -6.94 4.41 -21.77
N SER A 233 -6.51 4.24 -20.52
CA SER A 233 -6.15 2.94 -19.93
C SER A 233 -7.35 2.00 -19.76
N LEU A 234 -8.51 2.51 -19.34
CA LEU A 234 -9.77 1.72 -19.31
C LEU A 234 -10.23 1.35 -20.73
N MET A 235 -10.11 2.27 -21.68
CA MET A 235 -10.44 2.01 -23.09
C MET A 235 -9.47 1.02 -23.76
N ALA A 236 -8.17 1.06 -23.39
CA ALA A 236 -7.14 0.15 -23.88
C ALA A 236 -7.27 -1.27 -23.31
N ILE A 237 -7.76 -1.44 -22.08
CA ILE A 237 -8.15 -2.76 -21.56
C ILE A 237 -9.36 -3.30 -22.33
N GLY A 238 -10.33 -2.44 -22.66
CA GLY A 238 -11.49 -2.79 -23.48
C GLY A 238 -11.13 -3.20 -24.91
N SER A 239 -10.17 -2.53 -25.56
CA SER A 239 -9.73 -2.85 -26.92
C SER A 239 -8.63 -3.94 -26.99
N GLY A 240 -7.80 -4.05 -25.95
CA GLY A 240 -6.75 -5.06 -25.82
C GLY A 240 -7.26 -6.47 -25.57
N LEU A 241 -8.47 -6.62 -25.00
CA LEU A 241 -9.15 -7.92 -24.91
C LEU A 241 -9.54 -8.49 -26.27
N VAL A 242 -9.61 -7.66 -27.32
CA VAL A 242 -10.14 -8.05 -28.64
C VAL A 242 -9.04 -8.36 -29.67
N THR A 243 -7.81 -7.87 -29.51
CA THR A 243 -6.89 -7.82 -30.67
C THR A 243 -5.52 -8.49 -30.55
N SER A 244 -4.97 -8.84 -29.37
CA SER A 244 -3.74 -9.66 -29.36
C SER A 244 -3.41 -10.34 -28.03
N GLY A 245 -3.22 -11.66 -28.08
CA GLY A 245 -2.41 -12.43 -27.11
C GLY A 245 -3.11 -12.98 -25.86
N GLY A 246 -4.21 -12.40 -25.39
CA GLY A 246 -4.88 -12.83 -24.14
C GLY A 246 -5.60 -14.19 -24.20
N LEU A 247 -5.86 -14.72 -25.40
CA LEU A 247 -6.65 -15.94 -25.60
C LEU A 247 -5.86 -17.24 -25.35
N ALA A 248 -4.53 -17.20 -25.42
CA ALA A 248 -3.70 -18.41 -25.30
C ALA A 248 -3.60 -18.94 -23.86
N ALA A 249 -3.97 -18.15 -22.85
CA ALA A 249 -3.89 -18.53 -21.44
C ALA A 249 -5.06 -19.40 -20.95
N PHE A 250 -6.07 -19.69 -21.79
CA PHE A 250 -7.31 -20.33 -21.36
C PHE A 250 -7.71 -21.61 -22.12
N THR A 251 -6.90 -22.14 -23.04
CA THR A 251 -7.27 -23.32 -23.85
C THR A 251 -6.72 -24.66 -23.35
N GLY A 252 -6.02 -24.69 -22.20
CA GLY A 252 -5.31 -25.88 -21.71
C GLY A 252 -6.14 -26.94 -20.96
N GLY A 253 -7.46 -26.77 -20.83
CA GLY A 253 -8.29 -27.70 -20.04
C GLY A 253 -9.75 -27.73 -20.45
N PRO A 254 -10.50 -28.79 -20.05
CA PRO A 254 -11.86 -29.07 -20.52
C PRO A 254 -12.92 -28.00 -20.17
N TRP A 255 -12.57 -27.05 -19.30
CA TRP A 255 -13.43 -25.94 -18.87
C TRP A 255 -12.99 -24.57 -19.40
N GLY A 256 -11.95 -24.52 -20.24
CA GLY A 256 -11.34 -23.29 -20.74
C GLY A 256 -12.31 -22.37 -21.51
N PHE A 257 -13.17 -22.96 -22.33
CA PHE A 257 -14.20 -22.22 -23.06
C PHE A 257 -15.35 -21.73 -22.16
N ALA A 258 -15.66 -22.44 -21.08
CA ALA A 258 -16.71 -22.05 -20.14
C ALA A 258 -16.26 -20.87 -19.25
N ALA A 259 -15.00 -20.88 -18.80
CA ALA A 259 -14.39 -19.79 -18.04
C ALA A 259 -14.27 -18.50 -18.88
N LEU A 260 -13.93 -18.62 -20.17
CA LEU A 260 -13.87 -17.51 -21.10
C LEU A 260 -15.26 -16.92 -21.39
N ALA A 261 -16.27 -17.76 -21.61
CA ALA A 261 -17.65 -17.32 -21.84
C ALA A 261 -18.24 -16.61 -20.61
N LEU A 262 -17.93 -17.08 -19.39
CA LEU A 262 -18.38 -16.45 -18.15
C LEU A 262 -17.72 -15.09 -17.93
N LEU A 263 -16.42 -14.96 -18.20
CA LEU A 263 -15.68 -13.70 -18.08
C LEU A 263 -16.14 -12.66 -19.10
N LEU A 264 -16.41 -13.07 -20.34
CA LEU A 264 -16.94 -12.19 -21.38
C LEU A 264 -18.39 -11.77 -21.08
N ALA A 265 -19.21 -12.65 -20.52
CA ALA A 265 -20.58 -12.32 -20.11
C ALA A 265 -20.61 -11.35 -18.92
N VAL A 266 -19.80 -11.59 -17.88
CA VAL A 266 -19.73 -10.72 -16.69
C VAL A 266 -19.09 -9.37 -17.04
N GLY A 267 -18.03 -9.36 -17.84
CA GLY A 267 -17.40 -8.15 -18.34
C GLY A 267 -18.30 -7.34 -19.27
N GLY A 268 -19.02 -8.01 -20.17
CA GLY A 268 -19.97 -7.39 -21.10
C GLY A 268 -21.19 -6.79 -20.40
N ILE A 269 -21.75 -7.49 -19.40
CA ILE A 269 -22.87 -6.97 -18.59
C ILE A 269 -22.41 -5.78 -17.75
N GLY A 270 -21.22 -5.85 -17.14
CA GLY A 270 -20.64 -4.73 -16.38
C GLY A 270 -20.42 -3.50 -17.25
N LEU A 271 -19.84 -3.67 -18.44
CA LEU A 271 -19.61 -2.60 -19.39
C LEU A 271 -20.93 -1.99 -19.91
N TRP A 272 -21.92 -2.82 -20.24
CA TRP A 272 -23.24 -2.37 -20.68
C TRP A 272 -24.01 -1.61 -19.59
N LEU A 273 -23.94 -2.06 -18.33
CA LEU A 273 -24.60 -1.37 -17.21
C LEU A 273 -24.00 0.01 -16.92
N VAL A 274 -22.68 0.16 -17.12
CA VAL A 274 -21.99 1.45 -16.98
C VAL A 274 -22.27 2.35 -18.19
N MET A 275 -22.21 1.83 -19.42
CA MET A 275 -22.45 2.63 -20.64
C MET A 275 -23.92 3.03 -20.83
N SER A 276 -24.88 2.24 -20.32
CA SER A 276 -26.30 2.55 -20.38
C SER A 276 -26.78 3.51 -19.28
N GLY A 277 -25.87 3.99 -18.42
CA GLY A 277 -26.20 4.89 -17.30
C GLY A 277 -27.04 4.24 -16.19
N ARG A 278 -27.16 2.90 -16.19
CA ARG A 278 -27.96 2.13 -15.21
C ARG A 278 -27.26 1.92 -13.88
N VAL A 279 -25.94 2.15 -13.84
CA VAL A 279 -25.14 2.16 -12.61
C VAL A 279 -24.51 3.53 -12.44
N GLU A 280 -24.93 4.27 -11.43
CA GLU A 280 -24.38 5.57 -11.07
C GLU A 280 -23.34 5.39 -9.95
N ILE A 281 -22.06 5.58 -10.28
CA ILE A 281 -20.98 5.50 -9.28
C ILE A 281 -20.93 6.82 -8.50
N LYS A 282 -21.64 6.88 -7.37
CA LYS A 282 -21.62 8.06 -6.49
C LYS A 282 -20.29 8.16 -5.75
N ARG A 283 -19.49 9.19 -6.08
CA ARG A 283 -18.34 9.60 -5.27
C ARG A 283 -18.83 10.23 -3.97
N ILE A 284 -18.30 9.79 -2.82
CA ILE A 284 -18.45 10.53 -1.56
C ILE A 284 -17.66 11.84 -1.73
N LYS A 285 -18.37 12.97 -1.80
CA LYS A 285 -17.74 14.30 -1.71
C LYS A 285 -17.18 14.44 -0.29
N GLU A 286 -15.88 14.62 -0.17
CA GLU A 286 -15.30 15.16 1.06
C GLU A 286 -15.84 16.59 1.23
N ALA A 287 -16.50 16.83 2.36
CA ALA A 287 -16.98 18.15 2.72
C ALA A 287 -15.79 19.01 3.14
N LEU A 288 -15.76 20.24 2.59
CA LEU A 288 -14.89 21.36 2.95
C LEU A 288 -14.87 21.63 4.47
#